data_AF-A0A223S0Z2-F1
#
_entry.id   AF-A0A223S0Z2-F1
#
_cell.length_a   1.000
_cell.length_b   1.000
_cell.length_c   1.000
_cell.angle_alpha   90.00
_cell.angle_beta   90.00
_cell.angle_gamma   90.00
#
_symmetry.space_group_name_H-M   'P 1'
#
loop_
_entity.id
_entity.type
_entity.pdbx_description
1 polymer ?
#
loop_
_entity_poly.entity_id
_entity_poly.type
_entity_poly.pdbx_seq_one_letter_code
_entity_poly.pdbx_strand_id
1 'polypeptide(L)'
;MVGMASLLASAYRNVMRSKAGTVLAFVVMTVLSGLLALAGDVSGYFGLLFFGGLGVVYLIISRRPRRAPVAADDSGIVSGTHVTLSGANRYTTQTVGMVFPGRQGFALAVTVGSAIFVAAGVVFVVVGMTSTMESPGLTPSVAFIIGIGAVSIAFFGLCGVLGLRSLLGVSGGIALLPEGIYVQAPAGRAWVRWQDLAGAYVGYTQGQAHIALCAKTSDAIELSGLNQRLHGLNRKYFGMDVGYPGQYLHVSPDTVVSAIHYYWQNPQAREQLPDLRN
;
A
#
# COMPACT_ATOMS: atom_id res chain seq x y z
N MET A 1 26.36 -37.13 -11.37
CA MET A 1 25.81 -35.84 -11.87
C MET A 1 24.54 -35.37 -11.15
N VAL A 2 23.62 -36.25 -10.72
CA VAL A 2 22.36 -35.85 -10.03
C VAL A 2 22.57 -35.11 -8.70
N GLY A 3 23.61 -35.45 -7.92
CA GLY A 3 23.88 -34.82 -6.62
C GLY A 3 24.24 -33.32 -6.71
N MET A 4 25.02 -32.93 -7.72
CA MET A 4 25.51 -31.55 -7.88
C MET A 4 24.41 -30.58 -8.30
N ALA A 5 23.47 -31.02 -9.15
CA ALA A 5 22.30 -30.22 -9.52
C ALA A 5 21.36 -29.98 -8.32
N SER A 6 21.18 -30.98 -7.43
CA SER A 6 20.35 -30.82 -6.23
C SER A 6 20.95 -29.85 -5.21
N LEU A 7 22.28 -29.86 -5.05
CA LEU A 7 23.00 -28.96 -4.16
C LEU A 7 22.93 -27.51 -4.66
N LEU A 8 23.10 -27.29 -5.97
CA LEU A 8 22.94 -25.97 -6.58
C LEU A 8 21.51 -25.44 -6.46
N ALA A 9 20.49 -26.29 -6.66
CA ALA A 9 19.09 -25.91 -6.51
C ALA A 9 18.69 -25.62 -5.04
N SER A 10 19.33 -26.28 -4.08
CA SER A 10 19.16 -26.03 -2.64
C SER A 10 19.79 -24.70 -2.24
N ALA A 11 21.04 -24.46 -2.64
CA ALA A 11 21.75 -23.21 -2.38
C ALA A 11 21.04 -22.00 -3.01
N TYR A 12 20.58 -22.13 -4.26
CA TYR A 12 19.82 -21.09 -4.95
C TYR A 12 18.51 -20.73 -4.22
N ARG A 13 17.77 -21.74 -3.73
CA ARG A 13 16.54 -21.52 -2.94
C ARG A 13 16.80 -20.78 -1.63
N ASN A 14 17.89 -21.11 -0.95
CA ASN A 14 18.24 -20.45 0.32
C ASN A 14 18.66 -18.99 0.11
N VAL A 15 19.42 -18.70 -0.97
CA VAL A 15 19.78 -17.33 -1.33
C VAL A 15 18.54 -16.52 -1.69
N MET A 16 17.65 -17.05 -2.53
CA MET A 16 16.39 -16.39 -2.96
C MET A 16 15.41 -16.12 -1.81
N ARG A 17 15.47 -16.90 -0.71
CA ARG A 17 14.66 -16.66 0.49
C ARG A 17 15.10 -15.45 1.31
N SER A 18 16.36 -15.03 1.18
CA SER A 18 16.89 -13.87 1.90
C SER A 18 16.60 -12.59 1.12
N LYS A 19 16.23 -11.50 1.82
CA LYS A 19 16.07 -10.18 1.19
C LYS A 19 17.33 -9.77 0.42
N ALA A 20 18.50 -10.07 0.97
CA ALA A 20 19.79 -9.78 0.34
C ALA A 20 19.94 -10.52 -0.99
N GLY A 21 19.56 -11.80 -1.06
CA GLY A 21 19.60 -12.56 -2.30
C GLY A 21 18.61 -12.07 -3.35
N THR A 22 17.41 -11.63 -2.96
CA THR A 22 16.46 -11.01 -3.90
C THR A 22 17.00 -9.69 -4.45
N VAL A 23 17.59 -8.83 -3.61
CA VAL A 23 18.24 -7.58 -4.07
C VAL A 23 19.38 -7.88 -5.03
N LEU A 24 20.24 -8.84 -4.68
CA LEU A 24 21.37 -9.25 -5.52
C LEU A 24 20.89 -9.76 -6.88
N ALA A 25 19.83 -10.57 -6.92
CA ALA A 25 19.24 -11.06 -8.15
C ALA A 25 18.75 -9.92 -9.05
N PHE A 26 18.06 -8.92 -8.50
CA PHE A 26 17.64 -7.73 -9.26
C PHE A 26 18.83 -6.95 -9.82
N VAL A 27 19.88 -6.75 -9.02
CA VAL A 27 21.10 -6.04 -9.47
C VAL A 27 21.77 -6.79 -10.62
N VAL A 28 22.00 -8.10 -10.46
CA VAL A 28 22.63 -8.93 -11.49
C VAL A 28 21.83 -8.94 -12.79
N MET A 29 20.51 -9.14 -12.69
CA MET A 29 19.64 -9.14 -13.87
C MET A 29 19.60 -7.77 -14.56
N THR A 30 19.62 -6.68 -13.79
CA THR A 30 19.68 -5.31 -14.35
C THR A 30 20.98 -5.07 -15.09
N VAL A 31 22.13 -5.50 -14.53
CA VAL A 31 23.44 -5.37 -15.18
C VAL A 31 23.51 -6.20 -16.46
N LEU A 32 23.08 -7.46 -16.42
CA LEU A 32 23.06 -8.33 -17.60
C LEU A 32 22.16 -7.76 -18.71
N SER A 33 21.00 -7.23 -18.34
CA SER A 33 20.10 -6.57 -19.27
C SER A 33 20.73 -5.31 -19.87
N GLY A 34 21.48 -4.55 -19.07
CA GLY A 34 22.25 -3.40 -19.56
C GLY A 34 23.34 -3.77 -20.55
N LEU A 35 24.05 -4.88 -20.33
CA LEU A 35 25.04 -5.39 -21.28
C LEU A 35 24.40 -5.82 -22.60
N LEU A 36 23.26 -6.51 -22.55
CA LEU A 36 22.50 -6.87 -23.76
C LEU A 36 22.01 -5.63 -24.51
N ALA A 37 21.54 -4.60 -23.79
CA ALA A 37 21.11 -3.34 -24.39
C ALA A 37 22.27 -2.62 -25.08
N LEU A 38 23.45 -2.60 -24.45
CA LEU A 38 24.67 -2.03 -25.05
C LEU A 38 25.14 -2.80 -26.29
N ALA A 39 24.82 -4.08 -26.39
CA ALA A 39 25.06 -4.89 -27.58
C ALA A 39 24.03 -4.68 -28.70
N GLY A 40 23.04 -3.79 -28.49
CA GLY A 40 21.95 -3.53 -29.43
C GLY A 40 20.82 -4.55 -29.39
N ASP A 41 20.82 -5.47 -28.42
CA ASP A 41 19.75 -6.46 -28.27
C ASP A 41 18.53 -5.83 -27.61
N VAL A 42 17.39 -5.88 -28.31
CA VAL A 42 16.11 -5.34 -27.84
C VAL A 42 15.72 -5.95 -26.49
N SER A 43 16.02 -7.23 -26.26
CA SER A 43 15.74 -7.93 -24.99
C SER A 43 16.44 -7.30 -23.78
N GLY A 44 17.60 -6.68 -23.98
CA GLY A 44 18.32 -5.95 -22.94
C GLY A 44 17.58 -4.71 -22.47
N TYR A 45 16.94 -3.97 -23.38
CA TYR A 45 16.12 -2.81 -23.02
C TYR A 45 14.87 -3.22 -22.22
N PHE A 46 14.23 -4.33 -22.60
CA PHE A 46 13.13 -4.93 -21.83
C PHE A 46 13.58 -5.31 -20.41
N GLY A 47 14.73 -5.99 -20.31
CA GLY A 47 15.28 -6.41 -19.02
C GLY A 47 15.68 -5.23 -18.14
N LEU A 48 16.24 -4.15 -18.70
CA LEU A 48 16.56 -2.93 -17.95
C LEU A 48 15.30 -2.27 -17.39
N LEU A 49 14.24 -2.16 -18.18
CA LEU A 49 12.97 -1.61 -17.73
C LEU A 49 12.32 -2.48 -16.65
N PHE A 50 12.28 -3.80 -16.87
CA PHE A 50 11.66 -4.73 -15.95
C PHE A 50 12.46 -4.86 -14.65
N PHE A 51 13.72 -5.29 -14.72
CA PHE A 51 14.55 -5.53 -13.54
C PHE A 51 15.06 -4.24 -12.90
N GLY A 52 15.37 -3.20 -13.68
CA GLY A 52 15.77 -1.90 -13.14
C GLY A 52 14.58 -1.20 -12.49
N GLY A 53 13.44 -1.11 -13.18
CA GLY A 53 12.21 -0.48 -12.66
C GLY A 53 11.65 -1.21 -11.44
N LEU A 54 11.42 -2.53 -11.54
CA LEU A 54 10.95 -3.34 -10.41
C LEU A 54 12.00 -3.42 -9.30
N GLY A 55 13.29 -3.43 -9.63
CA GLY A 55 14.38 -3.43 -8.66
C GLY A 55 14.38 -2.18 -7.79
N VAL A 56 14.16 -1.00 -8.38
CA VAL A 56 14.02 0.26 -7.64
C VAL A 56 12.77 0.25 -6.76
N VAL A 57 11.61 -0.16 -7.31
CA VAL A 57 10.37 -0.28 -6.54
C VAL A 57 10.55 -1.26 -5.37
N TYR A 58 11.14 -2.43 -5.63
CA TYR A 58 11.45 -3.43 -4.62
C TYR A 58 12.40 -2.90 -3.56
N LEU A 59 13.45 -2.15 -3.93
CA LEU A 59 14.36 -1.51 -2.97
C LEU A 59 13.64 -0.47 -2.11
N ILE A 60 12.74 0.34 -2.67
CA ILE A 60 11.95 1.32 -1.91
C ILE A 60 11.04 0.61 -0.90
N ILE A 61 10.43 -0.52 -1.29
CA ILE A 61 9.57 -1.32 -0.42
C ILE A 61 10.40 -2.08 0.65
N SER A 62 11.55 -2.63 0.26
CA SER A 62 12.36 -3.52 1.09
C SER A 62 13.31 -2.79 2.04
N ARG A 63 13.74 -1.56 1.70
CA ARG A 63 14.49 -0.65 2.58
C ARG A 63 13.67 -0.11 3.73
N ARG A 64 12.35 -0.33 3.77
CA ARG A 64 11.60 -0.02 4.97
C ARG A 64 12.14 -0.91 6.09
N PRO A 65 12.78 -0.33 7.12
CA PRO A 65 13.26 -1.14 8.22
C PRO A 65 12.04 -1.90 8.73
N ARG A 66 12.17 -3.23 8.85
CA ARG A 66 11.46 -3.93 9.92
C ARG A 66 11.97 -3.21 11.16
N ARG A 67 11.33 -2.12 11.57
CA ARG A 67 11.53 -1.62 12.91
C ARG A 67 11.19 -2.84 13.74
N ALA A 68 12.20 -3.35 14.46
CA ALA A 68 11.94 -4.19 15.61
C ALA A 68 10.77 -3.52 16.35
N PRO A 69 9.79 -4.29 16.86
CA PRO A 69 8.75 -3.72 17.71
C PRO A 69 9.49 -2.76 18.64
N VAL A 70 9.23 -1.46 18.46
CA VAL A 70 9.88 -0.44 19.28
C VAL A 70 9.52 -0.91 20.67
N ALA A 71 10.52 -1.34 21.44
CA ALA A 71 10.32 -1.74 22.83
C ALA A 71 9.47 -0.61 23.39
N ALA A 72 8.23 -0.95 23.77
CA ALA A 72 7.23 0.03 24.12
C ALA A 72 7.92 0.98 25.09
N ASP A 73 8.14 2.21 24.64
CA ASP A 73 8.73 3.19 25.51
C ASP A 73 7.63 3.39 26.57
N ASP A 74 7.86 2.85 27.77
CA ASP A 74 6.91 2.83 28.90
C ASP A 74 6.51 4.25 29.34
N SER A 75 7.01 5.28 28.66
CA SER A 75 6.57 6.66 28.76
C SER A 75 5.10 6.87 28.37
N GLY A 76 4.44 5.90 27.72
CA GLY A 76 2.97 5.86 27.57
C GLY A 76 2.33 6.96 26.73
N ILE A 77 3.10 7.94 26.26
CA ILE A 77 2.60 9.10 25.50
C ILE A 77 2.73 8.79 24.01
N VAL A 78 1.63 8.31 23.44
CA VAL A 78 1.49 8.03 22.02
C VAL A 78 1.54 9.35 21.24
N SER A 79 2.62 9.57 20.49
CA SER A 79 2.79 10.76 19.63
C SER A 79 1.85 10.69 18.41
N GLY A 80 0.60 11.14 18.60
CA GLY A 80 -0.33 11.42 17.51
C GLY A 80 -0.12 12.82 16.95
N THR A 81 -0.47 13.05 15.69
CA THR A 81 -0.41 14.39 15.09
C THR A 81 -1.79 15.05 15.21
N HIS A 82 -1.85 16.28 15.70
CA HIS A 82 -3.11 17.04 15.79
C HIS A 82 -3.44 17.67 14.45
N VAL A 83 -4.22 16.96 13.63
CA VAL A 83 -4.67 17.41 12.31
C VAL A 83 -6.15 17.07 12.16
N THR A 84 -6.91 17.86 11.40
CA THR A 84 -8.28 17.47 11.04
C THR A 84 -8.24 16.52 9.84
N LEU A 85 -8.81 15.33 9.98
CA LEU A 85 -8.99 14.42 8.84
C LEU A 85 -10.15 14.94 7.97
N SER A 86 -9.89 15.15 6.68
CA SER A 86 -10.91 15.74 5.80
C SER A 86 -12.16 14.85 5.71
N GLY A 87 -13.33 15.48 5.87
CA GLY A 87 -14.63 14.83 5.93
C GLY A 87 -15.09 14.43 7.34
N ALA A 88 -14.25 14.55 8.38
CA ALA A 88 -14.66 14.30 9.77
C ALA A 88 -15.75 15.27 10.25
N ASN A 89 -15.77 16.50 9.71
CA ASN A 89 -16.77 17.53 10.00
C ASN A 89 -18.22 17.15 9.67
N ARG A 90 -18.44 16.07 8.92
CA ARG A 90 -19.78 15.55 8.64
C ARG A 90 -20.37 14.74 9.80
N TYR A 91 -19.51 14.26 10.69
CA TYR A 91 -19.86 13.29 11.73
C TYR A 91 -19.73 13.87 13.15
N THR A 92 -18.94 14.93 13.29
CA THR A 92 -18.70 15.60 14.57
C THR A 92 -18.55 17.12 14.41
N THR A 93 -18.93 17.85 15.45
CA THR A 93 -18.65 19.29 15.62
C THR A 93 -17.21 19.53 16.09
N GLN A 94 -16.58 18.58 16.79
CA GLN A 94 -15.19 18.64 17.26
C GLN A 94 -14.27 17.81 16.35
N THR A 95 -13.75 18.46 15.30
CA THR A 95 -12.91 17.79 14.29
C THR A 95 -11.45 17.61 14.69
N VAL A 96 -11.04 18.15 15.84
CA VAL A 96 -9.68 18.05 16.36
C VAL A 96 -9.59 16.84 17.28
N GLY A 97 -8.60 15.98 17.03
CA GLY A 97 -8.32 14.85 17.90
C GLY A 97 -6.97 14.22 17.59
N MET A 98 -6.75 13.02 18.12
CA MET A 98 -5.52 12.28 17.89
C MET A 98 -5.59 11.58 16.52
N VAL A 99 -4.75 12.00 15.58
CA VAL A 99 -4.69 11.38 14.24
C VAL A 99 -3.49 10.48 14.10
N PHE A 100 -3.76 9.28 13.60
CA PHE A 100 -2.79 8.32 13.12
C PHE A 100 -2.76 8.41 11.59
N PRO A 101 -1.84 9.22 11.01
CA PRO A 101 -1.81 9.44 9.57
C PRO A 101 -1.38 8.18 8.83
N GLY A 102 -1.95 8.03 7.65
CA GLY A 102 -1.59 7.01 6.70
C GLY A 102 -0.27 7.33 5.99
N ARG A 103 0.54 6.30 5.74
CA ARG A 103 1.77 6.33 4.95
C ARG A 103 1.44 6.45 3.46
N GLN A 104 1.77 7.60 2.88
CA GLN A 104 1.65 7.83 1.44
C GLN A 104 2.71 7.10 0.61
N GLY A 105 3.75 6.53 1.24
CA GLY A 105 4.89 5.96 0.50
C GLY A 105 4.52 4.78 -0.42
N PHE A 106 3.43 4.05 -0.15
CA PHE A 106 2.97 3.00 -1.08
C PHE A 106 2.33 3.62 -2.33
N ALA A 107 1.46 4.62 -2.15
CA ALA A 107 0.88 5.37 -3.27
C ALA A 107 1.97 6.01 -4.13
N LEU A 108 3.03 6.55 -3.50
CA LEU A 108 4.19 7.10 -4.22
C LEU A 108 4.87 6.03 -5.09
N ALA A 109 5.15 4.86 -4.50
CA ALA A 109 5.77 3.75 -5.23
C ALA A 109 4.91 3.26 -6.39
N VAL A 110 3.58 3.15 -6.22
CA VAL A 110 2.66 2.77 -7.29
C VAL A 110 2.65 3.81 -8.41
N THR A 111 2.60 5.10 -8.08
CA THR A 111 2.60 6.19 -9.06
C THR A 111 3.90 6.21 -9.87
N VAL A 112 5.06 6.15 -9.20
CA VAL A 112 6.38 6.14 -9.86
C VAL A 112 6.55 4.88 -10.70
N GLY A 113 6.23 3.70 -10.16
CA GLY A 113 6.30 2.45 -10.90
C GLY A 113 5.42 2.46 -12.14
N SER A 114 4.18 2.94 -12.00
CA SER A 114 3.23 3.07 -13.11
C SER A 114 3.76 4.00 -14.21
N ALA A 115 4.34 5.15 -13.83
CA ALA A 115 4.93 6.09 -14.81
C ALA A 115 6.06 5.45 -15.62
N ILE A 116 6.92 4.64 -14.98
CA ILE A 116 8.00 3.90 -15.66
C ILE A 116 7.41 2.91 -16.68
N PHE A 117 6.40 2.13 -16.29
CA PHE A 117 5.76 1.16 -17.20
C PHE A 117 4.97 1.82 -18.34
N VAL A 118 4.40 3.00 -18.12
CA VAL A 118 3.79 3.79 -19.19
C VAL A 118 4.85 4.26 -20.17
N ALA A 119 5.98 4.81 -19.69
CA ALA A 119 7.09 5.23 -20.55
C ALA A 119 7.64 4.05 -21.38
N ALA A 120 7.81 2.88 -20.75
CA ALA A 120 8.16 1.63 -21.45
C ALA A 120 7.16 1.28 -22.56
N GLY A 121 5.85 1.35 -22.24
CA GLY A 121 4.80 1.07 -23.20
C GLY A 121 4.82 2.03 -24.39
N VAL A 122 5.06 3.33 -24.16
CA VAL A 122 5.23 4.34 -25.21
C VAL A 122 6.42 3.99 -26.11
N VAL A 123 7.55 3.60 -25.52
CA VAL A 123 8.73 3.16 -26.30
C VAL A 123 8.39 1.97 -27.19
N PHE A 124 7.65 0.96 -26.71
CA PHE A 124 7.25 -0.19 -27.54
C PHE A 124 6.32 0.20 -28.68
N VAL A 125 5.37 1.10 -28.44
CA VAL A 125 4.49 1.59 -29.50
C VAL A 125 5.31 2.35 -30.56
N VAL A 126 6.20 3.25 -30.16
CA VAL A 126 7.03 4.03 -31.09
C VAL A 126 7.94 3.11 -31.92
N VAL A 127 8.68 2.21 -31.27
CA VAL A 127 9.56 1.24 -31.96
C VAL A 127 8.76 0.37 -32.93
N GLY A 128 7.60 -0.14 -32.50
CA GLY A 128 6.74 -0.93 -33.37
C GLY A 128 6.24 -0.14 -34.58
N MET A 129 5.86 1.12 -34.40
CA MET A 129 5.40 1.99 -35.49
C MET A 129 6.53 2.31 -36.48
N THR A 130 7.74 2.61 -36.00
CA THR A 130 8.89 2.90 -36.88
C THR A 130 9.32 1.68 -37.69
N SER A 131 9.34 0.49 -37.08
CA SER A 131 9.67 -0.76 -37.79
C SER A 131 8.66 -1.13 -38.87
N THR A 132 7.40 -0.68 -38.75
CA THR A 132 6.37 -0.93 -39.77
C THR A 132 6.64 -0.13 -41.06
N MET A 133 7.29 1.03 -40.96
CA MET A 133 7.58 1.90 -42.12
C MET A 133 8.71 1.36 -42.99
N GLU A 134 9.67 0.64 -42.41
CA GLU A 134 10.89 0.16 -43.10
C GLU A 134 10.68 -1.17 -43.85
N SER A 135 9.67 -1.96 -43.48
CA SER A 135 9.39 -3.26 -44.13
C SER A 135 7.90 -3.61 -44.06
N PRO A 136 7.10 -3.20 -45.06
CA PRO A 136 5.63 -3.35 -45.06
C PRO A 136 5.11 -4.80 -45.13
N GLY A 137 5.99 -5.80 -45.19
CA GLY A 137 5.71 -7.16 -45.64
C GLY A 137 5.41 -8.21 -44.57
N LEU A 138 4.92 -7.82 -43.39
CA LEU A 138 4.58 -8.70 -42.24
C LEU A 138 5.78 -9.32 -41.52
N THR A 139 5.95 -8.90 -40.27
CA THR A 139 6.24 -9.87 -39.20
C THR A 139 5.15 -9.75 -38.13
N PRO A 140 4.45 -10.85 -37.78
CA PRO A 140 3.41 -10.84 -36.73
C PRO A 140 3.92 -10.37 -35.36
N SER A 141 5.25 -10.26 -35.20
CA SER A 141 5.91 -9.66 -34.04
C SER A 141 5.66 -8.17 -33.88
N VAL A 142 5.49 -7.38 -34.95
CA VAL A 142 5.36 -5.91 -34.83
C VAL A 142 4.01 -5.51 -34.23
N ALA A 143 2.92 -6.08 -34.74
CA ALA A 143 1.59 -5.87 -34.18
C ALA A 143 1.52 -6.31 -32.71
N PHE A 144 2.23 -7.38 -32.35
CA PHE A 144 2.34 -7.86 -30.98
C PHE A 144 3.09 -6.87 -30.06
N ILE A 145 4.22 -6.31 -30.51
CA ILE A 145 4.99 -5.29 -29.76
C ILE A 145 4.12 -4.05 -29.51
N ILE A 146 3.44 -3.54 -30.54
CA ILE A 146 2.51 -2.40 -30.42
C ILE A 146 1.39 -2.75 -29.44
N GLY A 147 0.82 -3.95 -29.54
CA GLY A 147 -0.24 -4.43 -28.66
C GLY A 147 0.17 -4.46 -27.18
N ILE A 148 1.35 -5.01 -26.87
CA ILE A 148 1.89 -5.00 -25.49
C ILE A 148 2.09 -3.56 -25.01
N GLY A 149 2.66 -2.69 -25.84
CA GLY A 149 2.87 -1.30 -25.51
C GLY A 149 1.56 -0.59 -25.16
N ALA A 150 0.53 -0.76 -26.00
CA ALA A 150 -0.80 -0.18 -25.79
C ALA A 150 -1.46 -0.69 -24.51
N VAL A 151 -1.43 -2.00 -24.24
CA VAL A 151 -1.96 -2.59 -23.00
C VAL A 151 -1.22 -2.10 -21.78
N SER A 152 0.12 -1.98 -21.85
CA SER A 152 0.94 -1.44 -20.77
C SER A 152 0.55 0.02 -20.45
N ILE A 153 0.44 0.87 -21.48
CA ILE A 153 0.02 2.28 -21.30
C ILE A 153 -1.36 2.35 -20.65
N ALA A 154 -2.33 1.58 -21.15
CA ALA A 154 -3.70 1.62 -20.64
C ALA A 154 -3.78 1.15 -19.18
N PHE A 155 -3.21 -0.01 -18.87
CA PHE A 155 -3.29 -0.62 -17.55
C PHE A 155 -2.47 0.16 -16.52
N PHE A 156 -1.19 0.39 -16.79
CA PHE A 156 -0.33 1.12 -15.85
C PHE A 156 -0.67 2.61 -15.82
N GLY A 157 -1.16 3.19 -16.91
CA GLY A 157 -1.70 4.56 -16.90
C GLY A 157 -2.85 4.69 -15.91
N LEU A 158 -3.80 3.75 -15.92
CA LEU A 158 -4.88 3.72 -14.94
C LEU A 158 -4.36 3.56 -13.51
N CYS A 159 -3.42 2.64 -13.26
CA CYS A 159 -2.79 2.48 -11.94
C CYS A 159 -2.07 3.77 -11.48
N GLY A 160 -1.38 4.45 -12.39
CA GLY A 160 -0.69 5.71 -12.13
C GLY A 160 -1.66 6.83 -11.78
N VAL A 161 -2.78 6.95 -12.49
CA VAL A 161 -3.84 7.91 -12.17
C VAL A 161 -4.45 7.64 -10.80
N LEU A 162 -4.72 6.37 -10.46
CA LEU A 162 -5.25 6.00 -9.14
C LEU A 162 -4.23 6.27 -8.01
N GLY A 163 -2.96 5.95 -8.24
CA GLY A 163 -1.87 6.25 -7.31
C GLY A 163 -1.70 7.76 -7.10
N LEU A 164 -1.71 8.53 -8.18
CA LEU A 164 -1.59 9.99 -8.13
C LEU A 164 -2.79 10.61 -7.41
N ARG A 165 -4.01 10.14 -7.68
CA ARG A 165 -5.20 10.56 -6.95
C ARG A 165 -5.10 10.22 -5.47
N SER A 166 -4.47 9.11 -5.10
CA SER A 166 -4.22 8.77 -3.70
C SER A 166 -3.13 9.63 -3.04
N LEU A 167 -2.19 10.17 -3.81
CA LEU A 167 -1.15 11.09 -3.32
C LEU A 167 -1.69 12.52 -3.13
N LEU A 168 -2.46 13.00 -4.11
CA LEU A 168 -3.06 14.33 -4.09
C LEU A 168 -4.34 14.38 -3.23
N GLY A 169 -4.94 13.22 -2.97
CA GLY A 169 -6.11 13.08 -2.14
C GLY A 169 -5.81 13.26 -0.66
N VAL A 170 -6.90 13.28 0.12
CA VAL A 170 -6.82 13.33 1.58
C VAL A 170 -6.05 12.11 2.08
N SER A 171 -5.00 12.35 2.86
CA SER A 171 -4.26 11.30 3.56
C SER A 171 -5.24 10.45 4.37
N GLY A 172 -5.32 9.16 4.04
CA GLY A 172 -6.08 8.22 4.85
C GLY A 172 -5.49 8.13 6.26
N GLY A 173 -6.22 7.54 7.19
CA GLY A 173 -5.78 7.40 8.57
C GLY A 173 -6.91 7.02 9.52
N ILE A 174 -6.59 7.04 10.80
CA ILE A 174 -7.56 6.84 11.88
C ILE A 174 -7.48 8.07 12.78
N ALA A 175 -8.62 8.71 13.01
CA ALA A 175 -8.80 9.80 13.96
C ALA A 175 -9.57 9.28 15.18
N LEU A 176 -9.02 9.52 16.36
CA LEU A 176 -9.78 9.43 17.61
C LEU A 176 -10.30 10.82 17.93
N LEU A 177 -11.61 10.98 17.86
CA LEU A 177 -12.34 12.23 18.12
C LEU A 177 -13.12 12.11 19.42
N PRO A 178 -13.55 13.22 20.04
CA PRO A 178 -14.28 13.20 21.31
C PRO A 178 -15.55 12.34 21.26
N GLU A 179 -16.26 12.32 20.14
CA GLU A 179 -17.53 11.60 19.96
C GLU A 179 -17.36 10.17 19.41
N GLY A 180 -16.23 9.87 18.77
CA GLY A 180 -16.01 8.56 18.16
C GLY A 180 -14.70 8.37 17.42
N ILE A 181 -14.64 7.28 16.67
CA ILE A 181 -13.50 6.87 15.85
C ILE A 181 -13.86 7.10 14.39
N TYR A 182 -13.09 7.95 13.72
CA TYR A 182 -13.20 8.18 12.28
C TYR A 182 -12.08 7.46 11.55
N VAL A 183 -12.44 6.61 10.59
CA VAL A 183 -11.50 5.86 9.76
C VAL A 183 -11.65 6.30 8.32
N GLN A 184 -10.53 6.71 7.70
CA GLN A 184 -10.47 7.04 6.29
C GLN A 184 -9.51 6.10 5.58
N ALA A 185 -10.06 5.09 4.91
CA ALA A 185 -9.30 4.14 4.11
C ALA A 185 -9.48 4.42 2.61
N PRO A 186 -8.59 3.90 1.74
CA PRO A 186 -8.79 3.97 0.29
C PRO A 186 -10.13 3.36 -0.17
N ALA A 187 -10.62 2.34 0.54
CA ALA A 187 -11.89 1.67 0.25
C ALA A 187 -13.13 2.48 0.67
N GLY A 188 -12.99 3.51 1.52
CA GLY A 188 -14.10 4.29 2.01
C GLY A 188 -13.85 4.89 3.39
N ARG A 189 -14.89 5.53 3.92
CA ARG A 189 -14.90 6.10 5.27
C ARG A 189 -15.74 5.23 6.20
N ALA A 190 -15.38 5.25 7.47
CA ALA A 190 -16.17 4.67 8.54
C ALA A 190 -16.20 5.61 9.76
N TRP A 191 -17.35 5.68 10.41
CA TRP A 191 -17.53 6.41 11.65
C TRP A 191 -18.21 5.52 12.68
N VAL A 192 -17.60 5.39 13.86
CA VAL A 192 -18.11 4.61 14.99
C VAL A 192 -18.11 5.48 16.22
N ARG A 193 -19.27 5.71 16.83
CA ARG A 193 -19.34 6.45 18.10
C ARG A 193 -18.79 5.61 19.24
N TRP A 194 -18.22 6.24 20.26
CA TRP A 194 -17.65 5.50 21.40
C TRP A 194 -18.67 4.61 22.11
N GLN A 195 -19.91 5.09 22.22
CA GLN A 195 -21.02 4.34 22.83
C GLN A 195 -21.45 3.12 22.02
N ASP A 196 -21.16 3.11 20.72
CA ASP A 196 -21.57 2.08 19.77
C ASP A 196 -20.45 1.07 19.49
N LEU A 197 -19.23 1.37 19.96
CA LEU A 197 -18.10 0.47 19.88
C LEU A 197 -18.34 -0.78 20.76
N ALA A 198 -18.23 -1.96 20.17
CA ALA A 198 -18.23 -3.25 20.85
C ALA A 198 -16.81 -3.77 21.11
N GLY A 199 -15.84 -3.37 20.28
CA GLY A 199 -14.44 -3.72 20.48
C GLY A 199 -13.54 -3.22 19.37
N ALA A 200 -12.25 -3.18 19.67
CA ALA A 200 -11.19 -2.96 18.69
C ALA A 200 -10.09 -3.99 18.96
N TYR A 201 -9.48 -4.53 17.90
CA TYR A 201 -8.37 -5.48 18.03
C TYR A 201 -7.48 -5.46 16.80
N VAL A 202 -6.28 -6.03 16.93
CA VAL A 202 -5.41 -6.29 15.77
C VAL A 202 -5.76 -7.66 15.21
N GLY A 203 -6.38 -7.69 14.04
CA GLY A 203 -6.65 -8.92 13.31
C GLY A 203 -5.55 -9.22 12.30
N TYR A 204 -5.45 -10.48 11.88
CA TYR A 204 -4.51 -10.91 10.84
C TYR A 204 -5.25 -11.63 9.71
N THR A 205 -5.17 -11.08 8.51
CA THR A 205 -5.73 -11.71 7.30
C THR A 205 -4.60 -11.92 6.31
N GLN A 206 -4.36 -13.17 5.92
CA GLN A 206 -3.27 -13.53 4.98
C GLN A 206 -1.88 -13.00 5.42
N GLY A 207 -1.61 -13.02 6.74
CA GLY A 207 -0.35 -12.53 7.31
C GLY A 207 -0.22 -11.00 7.36
N GLN A 208 -1.25 -10.25 6.98
CA GLN A 208 -1.29 -8.80 7.10
C GLN A 208 -2.11 -8.38 8.33
N ALA A 209 -1.47 -7.58 9.20
CA ALA A 209 -2.14 -6.99 10.35
C ALA A 209 -3.12 -5.90 9.92
N HIS A 210 -4.30 -5.89 10.50
CA HIS A 210 -5.32 -4.86 10.32
C HIS A 210 -5.91 -4.46 11.68
N ILE A 211 -6.28 -3.19 11.79
CA ILE A 211 -7.04 -2.69 12.94
C ILE A 211 -8.50 -2.96 12.65
N ALA A 212 -9.08 -3.88 13.39
CA ALA A 212 -10.48 -4.26 13.31
C ALA A 212 -11.29 -3.42 14.28
N LEU A 213 -12.35 -2.76 13.78
CA LEU A 213 -13.37 -2.11 14.59
C LEU A 213 -14.67 -2.91 14.52
N CYS A 214 -15.26 -3.14 15.68
CA CYS A 214 -16.53 -3.84 15.83
C CYS A 214 -17.53 -2.91 16.50
N ALA A 215 -18.68 -2.72 15.88
CA ALA A 215 -19.82 -2.03 16.46
C ALA A 215 -20.76 -3.03 17.16
N LYS A 216 -21.53 -2.54 18.14
CA LYS A 216 -22.53 -3.35 18.85
C LYS A 216 -23.58 -3.91 17.90
N THR A 217 -24.02 -3.07 16.97
CA THR A 217 -24.98 -3.41 15.91
C THR A 217 -24.46 -2.95 14.56
N SER A 218 -24.92 -3.56 13.48
CA SER A 218 -24.44 -3.25 12.12
C SER A 218 -24.81 -1.85 11.64
N ASP A 219 -25.90 -1.30 12.14
CA ASP A 219 -26.40 0.02 11.83
C ASP A 219 -25.72 1.13 12.64
N ALA A 220 -25.00 0.79 13.71
CA ALA A 220 -24.30 1.76 14.54
C ALA A 220 -22.95 2.22 13.98
N ILE A 221 -22.55 1.71 12.81
CA ILE A 221 -21.37 2.14 12.07
C ILE A 221 -21.78 2.77 10.74
N GLU A 222 -21.40 4.02 10.55
CA GLU A 222 -21.69 4.73 9.30
C GLU A 222 -20.56 4.45 8.30
N LEU A 223 -20.90 3.74 7.21
CA LEU A 223 -19.95 3.32 6.18
C LEU A 223 -20.21 4.02 4.85
N SER A 224 -19.16 4.22 4.06
CA SER A 224 -19.27 4.73 2.69
C SER A 224 -18.38 3.96 1.71
N GLY A 225 -18.70 4.07 0.41
CA GLY A 225 -17.87 3.51 -0.66
C GLY A 225 -17.87 1.97 -0.68
N LEU A 226 -16.70 1.37 -0.88
CA LEU A 226 -16.55 -0.08 -0.91
C LEU A 226 -16.70 -0.70 0.48
N ASN A 227 -16.36 0.02 1.56
CA ASN A 227 -16.57 -0.46 2.93
C ASN A 227 -18.04 -0.79 3.19
N GLN A 228 -18.96 0.05 2.71
CA GLN A 228 -20.41 -0.19 2.84
C GLN A 228 -20.84 -1.46 2.08
N ARG A 229 -20.32 -1.67 0.87
CA ARG A 229 -20.64 -2.85 0.04
C ARG A 229 -20.06 -4.15 0.62
N LEU A 230 -18.90 -4.07 1.25
CA LEU A 230 -18.18 -5.23 1.80
C LEU A 230 -18.52 -5.52 3.26
N HIS A 231 -19.32 -4.67 3.92
CA HIS A 231 -19.61 -4.77 5.35
C HIS A 231 -20.15 -6.13 5.77
N GLY A 232 -21.16 -6.66 5.07
CA GLY A 232 -21.74 -7.96 5.38
C GLY A 232 -20.73 -9.11 5.24
N LEU A 233 -19.82 -9.02 4.26
CA LEU A 233 -18.74 -9.99 4.08
C LEU A 233 -17.71 -9.87 5.20
N ASN A 234 -17.34 -8.64 5.57
CA ASN A 234 -16.38 -8.39 6.65
C ASN A 234 -16.86 -8.98 7.96
N ARG A 235 -18.13 -8.74 8.32
CA ARG A 235 -18.69 -9.25 9.56
C ARG A 235 -18.82 -10.77 9.55
N LYS A 236 -19.27 -11.34 8.43
CA LYS A 236 -19.47 -12.79 8.27
C LYS A 236 -18.16 -13.58 8.31
N TYR A 237 -17.13 -13.12 7.60
CA TYR A 237 -15.89 -13.91 7.40
C TYR A 237 -14.76 -13.51 8.33
N PHE A 238 -14.72 -12.26 8.79
CA PHE A 238 -13.61 -11.74 9.59
C PHE A 238 -14.05 -11.27 10.99
N GLY A 239 -15.35 -11.28 11.31
CA GLY A 239 -15.83 -10.88 12.63
C GLY A 239 -15.53 -9.41 12.95
N MET A 240 -15.50 -8.54 11.94
CA MET A 240 -15.28 -7.10 12.08
C MET A 240 -16.19 -6.31 11.15
N ASP A 241 -16.54 -5.08 11.52
CA ASP A 241 -17.32 -4.21 10.66
C ASP A 241 -16.40 -3.46 9.68
N VAL A 242 -15.25 -2.98 10.18
CA VAL A 242 -14.24 -2.26 9.39
C VAL A 242 -12.84 -2.74 9.75
N GLY A 243 -12.04 -3.01 8.73
CA GLY A 243 -10.61 -3.28 8.85
C GLY A 243 -9.78 -2.18 8.21
N TYR A 244 -8.86 -1.58 8.97
CA TYR A 244 -7.84 -0.68 8.42
C TYR A 244 -6.50 -1.41 8.29
N PRO A 245 -5.89 -1.50 7.09
CA PRO A 245 -4.60 -2.18 6.93
C PRO A 245 -3.49 -1.49 7.73
N GLY A 246 -2.92 -2.20 8.71
CA GLY A 246 -1.93 -1.64 9.64
C GLY A 246 -0.65 -1.13 8.95
N GLN A 247 -0.27 -1.77 7.84
CA GLN A 247 0.88 -1.38 7.03
C GLN A 247 0.77 0.03 6.41
N TYR A 248 -0.44 0.56 6.36
CA TYR A 248 -0.70 1.92 5.91
C TYR A 248 -0.55 2.95 7.01
N LEU A 249 -0.27 2.62 8.27
CA LEU A 249 -0.05 3.62 9.32
C LEU A 249 1.43 3.91 9.58
N HIS A 250 1.70 5.12 10.08
CA HIS A 250 3.04 5.49 10.56
C HIS A 250 3.41 4.80 11.88
N VAL A 251 2.41 4.50 12.71
CA VAL A 251 2.50 3.81 14.00
C VAL A 251 2.17 2.33 13.89
N SER A 252 2.49 1.54 14.92
CA SER A 252 2.12 0.12 14.95
C SER A 252 0.59 -0.05 15.13
N PRO A 253 -0.01 -1.12 14.59
CA PRO A 253 -1.44 -1.40 14.79
C PRO A 253 -1.81 -1.53 16.26
N ASP A 254 -0.95 -2.18 17.06
CA ASP A 254 -1.13 -2.36 18.50
C ASP A 254 -1.22 -1.02 19.22
N THR A 255 -0.34 -0.07 18.89
CA THR A 255 -0.38 1.29 19.47
C THR A 255 -1.72 1.97 19.25
N VAL A 256 -2.32 1.82 18.06
CA VAL A 256 -3.63 2.42 17.76
C VAL A 256 -4.74 1.74 18.53
N VAL A 257 -4.73 0.41 18.59
CA VAL A 257 -5.72 -0.37 19.36
C VAL A 257 -5.62 -0.06 20.86
N SER A 258 -4.40 0.05 21.40
CA SER A 258 -4.17 0.48 22.79
C SER A 258 -4.71 1.89 23.05
N ALA A 259 -4.47 2.84 22.14
CA ALA A 259 -5.03 4.19 22.26
C ALA A 259 -6.57 4.16 22.23
N ILE A 260 -7.16 3.38 21.32
CA ILE A 260 -8.62 3.18 21.25
C ILE A 260 -9.15 2.63 22.58
N HIS A 261 -8.53 1.59 23.13
CA HIS A 261 -8.95 1.03 24.42
C HIS A 261 -8.82 2.02 25.58
N TYR A 262 -7.72 2.78 25.63
CA TYR A 262 -7.52 3.80 26.65
C TYR A 262 -8.65 4.83 26.66
N TYR A 263 -8.95 5.45 25.50
CA TYR A 263 -10.03 6.43 25.41
C TYR A 263 -11.41 5.79 25.56
N TRP A 264 -11.59 4.53 25.16
CA TRP A 264 -12.84 3.82 25.37
C TRP A 264 -13.11 3.57 26.86
N GLN A 265 -12.09 3.25 27.66
CA GLN A 265 -12.20 3.04 29.12
C GLN A 265 -12.22 4.33 29.94
N ASN A 266 -11.69 5.44 29.40
CA ASN A 266 -11.59 6.72 30.09
C ASN A 266 -12.37 7.82 29.35
N PRO A 267 -13.71 7.90 29.52
CA PRO A 267 -14.54 8.90 28.82
C PRO A 267 -14.09 10.35 29.04
N GLN A 268 -13.64 10.68 30.25
CA GLN A 268 -13.16 12.03 30.59
C GLN A 268 -11.90 12.42 29.79
N ALA A 269 -11.05 11.46 29.43
CA ALA A 269 -9.86 11.73 28.62
C ALA A 269 -10.21 12.10 27.17
N ARG A 270 -11.42 11.77 26.69
CA ARG A 270 -11.85 12.09 25.32
C ARG A 270 -12.06 13.59 25.12
N GLU A 271 -12.51 14.28 26.17
CA GLU A 271 -12.71 15.73 26.16
C GLU A 271 -11.39 16.49 26.01
N GLN A 272 -10.26 15.84 26.34
CA GLN A 272 -8.92 16.41 26.23
C GLN A 272 -8.27 16.16 24.85
N LEU A 273 -8.86 15.31 23.99
CA LEU A 273 -8.34 15.05 22.64
C LEU A 273 -8.13 16.32 21.78
N PRO A 274 -8.98 17.36 21.87
CA PRO A 274 -8.76 18.62 21.17
C PRO A 274 -7.58 19.44 21.73
N ASP A 275 -7.26 19.29 23.02
CA ASP A 275 -6.41 20.19 23.81
C ASP A 275 -4.95 19.73 23.93
N LEU A 276 -4.61 18.52 23.49
CA LEU A 276 -3.24 17.94 23.49
C LEU A 276 -2.24 18.66 22.54
N ARG A 277 -2.48 19.93 22.21
CA ARG A 277 -1.68 20.76 21.29
C ARG A 277 -0.32 21.21 21.84
N ASN A 278 -0.01 20.93 23.11
CA ASN A 278 1.13 21.51 23.83
C ASN A 278 2.24 20.49 24.12
#